data_AF-A0A7R9WYW3-F1
#
_entry.id   AF-A0A7R9WYW3-F1
#
_cell.length_a   1.000
_cell.length_b   1.000
_cell.length_c   1.000
_cell.angle_alpha   90.00
_cell.angle_beta   90.00
_cell.angle_gamma   90.00
#
_symmetry.space_group_name_H-M   'P 1'
#
loop_
_entity.id
_entity.type
_entity.pdbx_description
1 polymer ?
#
loop_
_entity_poly.entity_id
_entity_poly.type
_entity_poly.pdbx_seq_one_letter_code
_entity_poly.pdbx_strand_id
1 'polypeptide(L)'
;ESPDEGALVSAASNSFGFQVIARDSTGIKIRSPHPSFLEDEQLVDSLKTGRLTPKLLAAKSINQDRRGSIYEPSQADMVDASSQRTETWSILAVNKFDSERKRM
;
A
#
# COMPACT_ATOMS: atom_id res chain seq x y z
N GLU A 1 14.61 14.58 9.87
CA GLU A 1 13.90 13.37 10.32
C GLU A 1 13.05 13.79 11.48
N SER A 2 11.76 13.53 11.38
CA SER A 2 10.76 14.02 12.31
C SER A 2 9.75 12.92 12.65
N PRO A 3 9.08 12.98 13.82
CA PRO A 3 8.22 11.90 14.29
C PRO A 3 7.06 11.55 13.35
N ASP A 4 6.59 12.54 12.58
CA ASP A 4 5.55 12.40 11.57
C ASP A 4 5.98 11.54 10.38
N GLU A 5 7.23 11.64 9.92
CA GLU A 5 7.77 10.79 8.87
C GLU A 5 7.69 9.30 9.26
N GLY A 6 8.06 8.98 10.51
CA GLY A 6 7.95 7.62 11.05
C GLY A 6 6.51 7.13 11.19
N ALA A 7 5.61 7.99 11.69
CA ALA A 7 4.20 7.66 11.84
C ALA A 7 3.53 7.32 10.49
N LEU A 8 3.84 8.09 9.43
CA LEU A 8 3.33 7.83 8.08
C LEU A 8 3.84 6.49 7.52
N VAL A 9 5.12 6.17 7.73
CA VAL A 9 5.69 4.88 7.29
C VAL A 9 5.06 3.71 8.04
N SER A 10 4.86 3.83 9.36
CA SER A 10 4.19 2.79 10.16
C SER A 10 2.73 2.60 9.75
N ALA A 11 1.99 3.69 9.52
CA ALA A 11 0.62 3.62 9.05
C ALA A 11 0.53 2.95 7.66
N ALA A 12 1.46 3.26 6.75
CA ALA A 12 1.50 2.64 5.42
C ALA A 12 1.72 1.12 5.49
N SER A 13 2.59 0.66 6.39
CA SER A 13 2.82 -0.76 6.62
C SER A 13 1.59 -1.45 7.22
N ASN A 14 0.95 -0.84 8.21
CA ASN A 14 -0.16 -1.45 8.94
C ASN A 14 -1.48 -1.45 8.17
N SER A 15 -1.79 -0.36 7.46
CA SER A 15 -3.06 -0.18 6.77
C SER A 15 -3.07 -0.74 5.35
N PHE A 16 -1.91 -0.72 4.67
CA PHE A 16 -1.84 -1.06 3.25
C PHE A 16 -0.83 -2.18 2.93
N GLY A 17 -0.12 -2.70 3.93
CA GLY A 17 0.85 -3.79 3.76
C GLY A 17 2.16 -3.39 3.08
N PHE A 18 2.42 -2.09 2.86
CA PHE A 18 3.67 -1.61 2.27
C PHE A 18 4.72 -1.41 3.36
N GLN A 19 5.65 -2.35 3.47
CA GLN A 19 6.68 -2.33 4.48
C GLN A 19 8.05 -1.97 3.89
N VAL A 20 8.69 -0.95 4.45
CA VAL A 20 10.10 -0.66 4.20
C VAL A 20 10.95 -1.67 4.97
N ILE A 21 11.69 -2.53 4.27
CA ILE A 21 12.57 -3.53 4.89
C ILE A 21 13.93 -2.92 5.21
N ALA A 22 14.52 -2.27 4.21
CA ALA A 22 15.87 -1.75 4.29
C ALA A 22 16.06 -0.60 3.31
N ARG A 23 17.10 0.19 3.58
CA ARG A 23 17.62 1.20 2.68
C ARG A 23 19.11 0.95 2.49
N ASP A 24 19.53 0.84 1.25
CA ASP A 24 20.93 0.63 0.89
C ASP A 24 21.36 1.63 -0.20
N SER A 25 22.59 1.52 -0.68
CA SER A 25 23.12 2.38 -1.75
C SER A 25 22.42 2.17 -3.10
N THR A 26 21.68 1.06 -3.27
CA THR A 26 20.94 0.76 -4.50
C THR A 26 19.53 1.35 -4.48
N GLY A 27 18.95 1.55 -3.29
CA GLY A 27 17.63 2.17 -3.14
C GLY A 27 16.91 1.79 -1.85
N ILE A 28 15.58 1.78 -1.92
CA ILE A 28 14.70 1.34 -0.83
C ILE A 28 14.15 -0.05 -1.18
N LYS A 29 14.31 -1.01 -0.28
CA LYS A 29 13.67 -2.32 -0.37
C LYS A 29 12.30 -2.27 0.28
N ILE A 30 11.28 -2.50 -0.53
CA ILE A 30 9.87 -2.48 -0.11
C ILE A 30 9.30 -3.88 -0.27
N ARG A 31 8.56 -4.31 0.74
CA ARG A 31 7.71 -5.49 0.68
C ARG A 31 6.27 -5.04 0.54
N SER A 32 5.59 -5.57 -0.46
CA SER A 32 4.18 -5.25 -0.71
C SER A 32 3.40 -6.50 -1.09
N PRO A 33 2.06 -6.48 -0.92
CA PRO A 33 1.20 -7.53 -1.45
C PRO A 33 1.34 -7.66 -2.97
N HIS A 34 1.36 -8.90 -3.47
CA HIS A 34 1.26 -9.20 -4.90
C HIS A 34 0.19 -10.27 -5.15
N PRO A 35 -0.64 -10.14 -6.19
CA PRO A 35 -0.65 -9.04 -7.17
C PRO A 35 -1.09 -7.71 -6.57
N SER A 36 -0.48 -6.61 -7.03
CA SER A 36 -0.88 -5.27 -6.64
C SER A 36 -2.23 -4.92 -7.26
N PHE A 37 -2.96 -3.98 -6.66
CA PHE A 37 -4.25 -3.52 -7.19
C PHE A 37 -4.17 -3.01 -8.64
N LEU A 38 -3.01 -2.53 -9.08
CA LEU A 38 -2.79 -2.04 -10.45
C LEU A 38 -2.29 -3.12 -11.41
N GLU A 39 -2.00 -4.32 -10.91
CA GLU A 39 -1.71 -5.49 -11.75
C GLU A 39 -2.99 -6.27 -12.11
N ASP A 40 -4.14 -5.98 -11.45
CA ASP A 40 -5.44 -6.51 -11.85
C ASP A 40 -5.94 -5.81 -13.13
N GLU A 41 -5.83 -6.52 -14.26
CA GLU A 41 -6.25 -6.04 -15.57
C GLU A 41 -7.72 -5.60 -15.61
N GLN A 42 -8.62 -6.28 -14.88
CA GLN A 42 -10.04 -5.94 -14.88
C GLN A 42 -10.30 -4.63 -14.14
N LEU A 43 -9.59 -4.42 -13.02
CA LEU A 43 -9.66 -3.18 -12.26
C LEU A 43 -9.11 -2.00 -13.09
N VAL A 44 -7.96 -2.20 -13.72
CA VAL A 44 -7.32 -1.18 -14.58
C VAL A 44 -8.19 -0.84 -15.79
N ASP A 45 -8.75 -1.83 -16.47
CA ASP A 45 -9.67 -1.59 -17.59
C ASP A 45 -10.93 -0.85 -17.15
N SER A 46 -11.48 -1.22 -15.99
CA SER A 46 -12.65 -0.55 -15.41
C SER A 46 -12.37 0.90 -15.00
N LEU A 47 -11.15 1.21 -14.52
CA LEU A 47 -10.70 2.59 -14.24
C LEU A 47 -10.51 3.38 -15.55
N LYS A 48 -9.87 2.79 -16.57
CA LYS A 48 -9.62 3.43 -17.86
C LYS A 48 -10.91 3.73 -18.62
N THR A 49 -11.86 2.82 -18.58
CA THR A 49 -13.18 2.97 -19.23
C THR A 49 -14.15 3.85 -18.43
N GLY A 50 -13.77 4.29 -17.22
CA GLY A 50 -14.59 5.12 -16.34
C GLY A 50 -15.80 4.40 -15.72
N ARG A 51 -15.91 3.08 -15.91
CA ARG A 51 -16.94 2.24 -15.26
C ARG A 51 -16.76 2.21 -13.75
N LEU A 52 -15.52 2.36 -13.30
CA LEU A 52 -15.14 2.38 -11.90
C LEU A 52 -14.46 3.71 -11.62
N THR A 53 -15.04 4.51 -10.73
CA THR A 53 -14.45 5.77 -10.29
C THR A 53 -13.69 5.55 -8.98
N PRO A 54 -12.65 6.34 -8.68
CA PRO A 54 -11.91 6.23 -7.41
C PRO A 54 -12.83 6.31 -6.18
N LYS A 55 -13.88 7.14 -6.25
CA LYS A 55 -14.90 7.26 -5.20
C LYS A 55 -15.67 5.95 -5.00
N LEU A 56 -16.02 5.26 -6.09
CA LEU A 56 -16.74 4.00 -6.04
C LEU A 56 -15.84 2.85 -5.59
N LEU A 57 -14.56 2.86 -5.95
CA LEU A 57 -13.56 1.92 -5.45
C LEU A 57 -13.39 2.05 -3.94
N ALA A 58 -13.19 3.28 -3.45
CA ALA A 58 -13.06 3.57 -2.02
C ALA A 58 -14.32 3.15 -1.24
N ALA A 59 -15.50 3.42 -1.78
CA ALA A 59 -16.77 3.01 -1.16
C ALA A 59 -16.92 1.48 -1.08
N LYS A 60 -16.42 0.73 -2.07
CA LYS A 60 -16.43 -0.75 -2.04
C LYS A 60 -15.45 -1.30 -1.00
N SER A 61 -14.24 -0.73 -0.94
CA SER A 61 -13.20 -1.14 0.03
C SER A 61 -13.65 -0.94 1.48
N ILE A 62 -14.31 0.17 1.81
CA ILE A 62 -14.85 0.45 3.16
C ILE A 62 -15.92 -0.55 3.60
N ASN A 63 -16.66 -1.14 2.65
CA ASN A 63 -17.74 -2.09 2.96
C ASN A 63 -17.25 -3.54 3.15
N GLN A 64 -16.02 -3.85 2.73
CA GLN A 64 -15.43 -5.17 2.97
C GLN A 64 -15.06 -5.36 4.44
N ASP A 65 -14.55 -4.31 5.10
CA ASP A 65 -14.19 -4.34 6.53
C ASP A 65 -15.42 -4.42 7.46
N ARG A 66 -16.61 -4.03 6.99
CA ARG A 66 -17.85 -4.04 7.80
C ARG A 66 -18.60 -5.37 7.78
N ARG A 67 -18.11 -6.38 7.06
CA ARG A 67 -18.73 -7.72 6.99
C ARG A 67 -18.03 -8.80 7.82
N GLY A 68 -17.07 -8.45 8.68
CA GLY A 68 -16.35 -9.43 9.50
C GLY A 68 -15.95 -8.91 10.87
N SER A 69 -16.91 -8.72 11.77
CA SER A 69 -16.66 -8.68 13.22
C SER A 69 -17.59 -9.67 13.92
N ILE A 70 -17.26 -10.95 13.81
CA ILE A 70 -17.57 -11.96 14.83
C ILE A 70 -16.31 -12.83 14.92
N TYR A 71 -15.68 -12.81 16.08
CA TYR A 71 -14.63 -13.76 16.45
C TYR A 71 -15.21 -15.19 16.38
N GLU A 72 -14.97 -15.88 15.26
CA GLU A 72 -14.90 -17.33 15.22
C GLU A 72 -13.76 -17.71 14.25
N PRO A 73 -12.77 -18.50 14.69
CA PRO A 73 -11.73 -19.00 13.80
C PRO A 73 -12.32 -20.15 12.98
N SER A 74 -13.09 -19.80 11.95
CA SER A 74 -13.44 -20.75 10.89
C SER A 74 -12.19 -21.02 10.04
N GLN A 75 -12.02 -22.26 9.59
CA GLN A 75 -10.88 -22.77 8.80
C GLN A 75 -10.75 -22.15 7.39
N ALA A 76 -10.97 -20.84 7.26
CA ALA A 76 -10.68 -20.01 6.09
C ALA A 76 -9.39 -19.19 6.25
N ASP A 77 -8.63 -19.38 7.32
CA ASP A 77 -7.25 -18.90 7.50
C ASP A 77 -6.22 -19.66 6.64
N MET A 78 -6.66 -20.31 5.56
CA MET A 78 -5.79 -20.94 4.58
C MET A 78 -6.01 -20.28 3.22
N VAL A 79 -4.90 -19.68 2.75
CA VAL A 79 -4.63 -19.08 1.43
C VAL A 79 -5.31 -17.74 1.09
N ASP A 80 -4.90 -16.66 1.77
CA ASP A 80 -4.68 -15.43 1.00
C ASP A 80 -3.36 -15.59 0.26
N ALA A 81 -3.45 -15.98 -1.01
CA ALA A 81 -2.31 -16.07 -1.92
C ALA A 81 -1.81 -14.68 -2.35
N SER A 82 -1.90 -13.67 -1.48
CA SER A 82 -1.16 -12.42 -1.63
C SER A 82 0.32 -12.69 -1.30
N SER A 83 1.01 -13.31 -2.25
CA SER A 83 2.45 -13.54 -2.14
C SER A 83 3.11 -12.19 -1.90
N GLN A 84 3.79 -12.02 -0.77
CA GLN A 84 4.52 -10.78 -0.53
C GLN A 84 5.68 -10.70 -1.51
N ARG A 85 5.68 -9.67 -2.36
CA ARG A 85 6.77 -9.40 -3.28
C ARG A 85 7.72 -8.40 -2.64
N THR A 86 9.01 -8.70 -2.72
CA THR A 86 10.06 -7.75 -2.33
C THR A 86 10.64 -7.12 -3.58
N GLU A 87 10.65 -5.79 -3.62
CA GLU A 87 11.18 -5.01 -4.73
C GLU A 87 12.17 -3.97 -4.21
N THR A 88 13.13 -3.61 -5.06
CA THR A 88 14.09 -2.54 -4.78
C THR A 88 13.78 -1.35 -5.68
N TRP A 89 13.44 -0.22 -5.09
CA TRP A 89 13.16 1.02 -5.81
C TRP A 89 14.39 1.93 -5.74
N SER A 90 14.95 2.28 -6.89
CA SER A 90 16.12 3.15 -6.96
C SER A 90 15.74 4.61 -6.67
N ILE A 91 16.51 5.24 -5.78
CA ILE A 91 16.33 6.67 -5.46
C ILE A 91 17.32 7.47 -6.29
N LEU A 92 16.82 8.26 -7.25
CA LEU A 92 17.67 9.08 -8.11
C LEU A 92 18.13 10.37 -7.43
N ALA A 93 17.24 11.00 -6.67
CA ALA A 93 17.52 12.21 -5.91
C ALA A 93 16.55 12.35 -4.74
N VAL A 94 16.97 13.03 -3.66
CA VAL A 94 16.11 13.41 -2.54
C VAL A 94 16.31 14.88 -2.25
N ASN A 95 15.26 15.67 -2.42
CA ASN A 95 15.24 17.03 -1.88
C ASN A 95 14.87 16.93 -0.41
N LYS A 96 15.72 17.45 0.48
CA LYS A 96 15.43 17.39 1.91
C LYS A 96 14.33 18.37 2.29
N PHE A 97 13.65 18.11 3.39
CA PHE A 97 12.69 19.05 3.93
C PHE A 97 13.37 20.38 4.24
N ASP A 98 12.68 21.47 3.94
CA ASP A 98 13.16 22.82 4.12
C ASP A 98 12.00 23.66 4.69
N SER A 99 12.30 24.41 5.75
CA SER A 99 11.27 25.14 6.50
C SER A 99 10.68 26.32 5.72
N GLU A 100 11.42 26.88 4.76
CA GLU A 100 10.91 27.92 3.87
C GLU A 100 10.01 27.31 2.79
N ARG A 101 10.41 26.16 2.23
CA ARG A 101 9.64 25.45 1.20
C ARG A 101 8.44 24.68 1.75
N LYS A 102 8.45 24.30 3.02
CA LYS A 102 7.43 23.49 3.72
C LYS A 102 7.08 22.18 2.99
N ARG A 103 8.05 21.61 2.26
CA ARG A 103 7.91 20.35 1.53
C ARG A 103 9.25 19.63 1.46
N MET A 104 9.19 18.30 1.47
CA MET A 104 10.29 17.40 1.12
C MET A 104 10.13 16.98 -0.33
#